data_AF-C2L095-F1
#
_entry.id   AF-C2L095-F1
#
_cell.length_a   1.000
_cell.length_b   1.000
_cell.length_c   1.000
_cell.angle_alpha   90.00
_cell.angle_beta   90.00
_cell.angle_gamma   90.00
#
_symmetry.space_group_name_H-M   'P 1'
#
loop_
_entity.id
_entity.type
_entity.pdbx_description
1 polymer ?
#
loop_
_entity_poly.entity_id
_entity_poly.type
_entity_poly.pdbx_seq_one_letter_code
_entity_poly.pdbx_strand_id
1 'polypeptide(L)'
;KMANDVLYAYTSGESTGSVNKWGMDYYALAKISPEGKVKEKLLESEQLKAGGKKSGVNGTFTHSDYLILTPLFNNDDWKGKQKLFSLNKREYTDVIMPRGMTKHSLHNICGELCLTALYDRGLKEIGLCKIEGIE
;
A
#
# COMPACT_ATOMS: atom_id res chain seq x y z
N LYS A 1 8.86 9.34 0.45
CA LYS A 1 8.23 10.30 -0.48
C LYS A 1 8.38 11.71 0.07
N MET A 2 8.76 12.69 -0.75
CA MET A 2 8.64 14.12 -0.43
C MET A 2 7.33 14.64 -1.01
N ALA A 3 6.53 15.37 -0.24
CA ALA A 3 5.35 16.10 -0.71
C ALA A 3 5.07 17.30 0.21
N ASN A 4 4.83 18.47 -0.37
CA ASN A 4 4.57 19.72 0.38
C ASN A 4 5.58 19.97 1.51
N ASP A 5 6.88 19.82 1.20
CA ASP A 5 8.02 19.93 2.14
C ASP A 5 8.01 18.96 3.33
N VAL A 6 7.15 17.93 3.29
CA VAL A 6 7.09 16.85 4.27
C VAL A 6 7.73 15.59 3.68
N LEU A 7 8.67 15.00 4.44
CA LEU A 7 9.26 13.70 4.12
C LEU A 7 8.48 12.58 4.80
N TYR A 8 7.94 11.67 4.00
CA TYR A 8 7.22 10.48 4.42
C TYR A 8 8.08 9.24 4.21
N ALA A 9 8.09 8.33 5.18
CA ALA A 9 8.72 7.03 5.10
C ALA A 9 7.69 5.94 5.40
N TYR A 10 7.67 4.92 4.55
CA TYR A 10 6.95 3.68 4.82
C TYR A 10 7.96 2.58 5.07
N THR A 11 7.70 1.74 6.05
CA THR A 11 8.47 0.53 6.30
C THR A 11 7.54 -0.62 6.61
N SER A 12 7.96 -1.81 6.23
CA SER A 12 7.35 -3.06 6.67
C SER A 12 8.44 -4.06 7.03
N GLY A 13 8.14 -4.91 8.00
CA GLY A 13 9.15 -5.80 8.57
C GLY A 13 8.57 -6.76 9.60
N GLU A 14 9.48 -7.55 10.17
CA GLU A 14 9.20 -8.48 11.25
C GLU A 14 10.21 -8.22 12.37
N SER A 15 9.86 -8.61 13.60
CA SER A 15 10.78 -8.63 14.75
C SER A 15 11.98 -9.59 14.62
N THR A 16 11.89 -10.65 13.80
CA THR A 16 12.82 -11.80 13.85
C THR A 16 13.37 -12.27 12.49
N GLY A 17 12.85 -11.78 11.37
CA GLY A 17 13.10 -12.34 10.03
C GLY A 17 13.69 -11.36 9.01
N SER A 18 14.01 -11.88 7.82
CA SER A 18 14.40 -11.07 6.65
C SER A 18 13.16 -10.46 5.98
N VAL A 19 13.32 -9.32 5.31
CA VAL A 19 12.28 -8.73 4.45
C VAL A 19 11.80 -9.72 3.37
N ASN A 20 10.51 -9.64 3.00
CA ASN A 20 9.79 -10.53 2.07
C ASN A 20 9.70 -12.01 2.49
N LYS A 21 9.82 -12.31 3.79
CA LYS A 21 9.58 -13.66 4.34
C LYS A 21 8.31 -13.68 5.19
N TRP A 22 7.91 -14.89 5.61
CA TRP A 22 6.77 -15.10 6.49
C TRP A 22 6.95 -14.27 7.76
N GLY A 23 5.91 -13.54 8.17
CA GLY A 23 5.92 -12.79 9.42
C GLY A 23 6.16 -11.29 9.30
N MET A 24 6.07 -10.67 8.11
CA MET A 24 6.11 -9.20 7.95
C MET A 24 4.84 -8.51 8.48
N ASP A 25 4.47 -8.82 9.71
CA ASP A 25 3.27 -8.35 10.39
C ASP A 25 3.33 -6.88 10.77
N TYR A 26 4.53 -6.30 10.85
CA TYR A 26 4.70 -4.88 11.09
C TYR A 26 4.71 -4.07 9.81
N TYR A 27 3.97 -2.98 9.82
CA TYR A 27 4.20 -1.89 8.90
C TYR A 27 3.85 -0.55 9.54
N ALA A 28 4.55 0.49 9.11
CA ALA A 28 4.28 1.85 9.56
C ALA A 28 4.56 2.87 8.46
N LEU A 29 3.75 3.92 8.47
CA LEU A 29 3.95 5.15 7.71
C LEU A 29 4.20 6.28 8.70
N ALA A 30 5.29 7.01 8.51
CA ALA A 30 5.64 8.14 9.35
C ALA A 30 6.07 9.35 8.53
N LYS A 31 5.85 10.54 9.08
CA LYS A 31 6.60 11.74 8.72
C LYS A 31 7.94 11.69 9.43
N ILE A 32 9.00 11.97 8.69
CA ILE A 32 10.36 11.99 9.20
C ILE A 32 11.02 13.35 8.93
N SER A 33 12.06 13.66 9.70
CA SER A 33 12.94 14.78 9.41
C SER A 33 13.92 14.42 8.29
N PRO A 34 14.57 15.41 7.65
CA PRO A 34 15.64 15.15 6.69
C PRO A 34 16.80 14.31 7.29
N GLU A 35 17.00 14.39 8.61
CA GLU A 35 17.99 13.59 9.36
C GLU A 35 17.49 12.18 9.70
N GLY A 36 16.30 11.80 9.24
CA GLY A 36 15.72 10.47 9.44
C GLY A 36 15.01 10.26 10.79
N LYS A 37 14.80 11.32 11.58
CA LYS A 37 14.06 11.20 12.86
C LYS A 37 12.56 11.12 12.61
N VAL A 38 11.89 10.17 13.26
CA VAL A 38 10.42 10.09 13.23
C VAL A 38 9.84 11.32 13.92
N LYS A 39 9.04 12.10 13.18
CA LYS A 39 8.30 13.27 13.69
C LYS A 39 6.88 12.88 14.11
N GLU A 40 6.21 12.09 13.29
CA GLU A 40 4.81 11.70 13.49
C GLU A 40 4.54 10.35 12.83
N LYS A 41 3.87 9.43 13.51
CA LYS A 41 3.35 8.20 12.90
C LYS A 41 1.93 8.47 12.40
N LEU A 42 1.66 8.16 11.14
CA LEU A 42 0.36 8.36 10.49
C LEU A 42 -0.45 7.07 10.44
N LEU A 43 0.24 5.95 10.31
CA LEU A 43 -0.32 4.61 10.28
C LEU A 43 0.70 3.66 10.89
N GLU A 44 0.24 2.73 11.70
CA GLU A 44 1.03 1.65 12.29
C GLU A 44 0.15 0.41 12.42
N SER A 45 0.68 -0.75 12.08
CA SER A 45 0.03 -2.04 12.33
C SER A 45 -0.09 -2.27 13.83
N GLU A 46 -1.31 -2.57 14.32
CA GLU A 46 -1.57 -2.64 15.77
C GLU A 46 -0.91 -3.84 16.48
N GLN A 47 -0.63 -4.95 15.78
CA GLN A 47 -0.08 -6.15 16.43
C GLN A 47 0.99 -6.87 15.59
N LEU A 48 2.20 -6.88 16.14
CA LEU A 48 3.21 -7.89 15.85
C LEU A 48 2.69 -9.24 16.38
N LYS A 49 2.47 -10.21 15.50
CA LYS A 49 2.21 -11.65 15.79
C LYS A 49 0.84 -12.04 16.35
N ALA A 50 -0.24 -11.45 15.84
CA ALA A 50 -1.59 -11.97 16.09
C ALA A 50 -1.86 -13.29 15.32
N GLY A 51 -1.35 -14.42 15.81
CA GLY A 51 -1.96 -15.73 15.53
C GLY A 51 -1.30 -16.64 14.48
N GLY A 52 0.01 -16.52 14.24
CA GLY A 52 0.78 -17.54 13.47
C GLY A 52 0.39 -17.67 11.98
N LYS A 53 -0.45 -16.76 11.46
CA LYS A 53 -0.80 -16.69 10.04
C LYS A 53 0.25 -15.89 9.28
N LYS A 54 0.44 -16.23 8.00
CA LYS A 54 1.15 -15.35 7.07
C LYS A 54 0.36 -14.05 6.93
N SER A 55 1.02 -12.94 7.23
CA SER A 55 0.51 -11.60 6.98
C SER A 55 1.65 -10.73 6.47
N GLY A 56 1.28 -9.61 5.88
CA GLY A 56 2.20 -8.54 5.63
C GLY A 56 1.72 -7.64 4.52
N VAL A 57 2.05 -6.36 4.65
CA VAL A 57 1.61 -5.32 3.75
C VAL A 57 2.84 -4.63 3.19
N ASN A 58 2.86 -4.44 1.87
CA ASN A 58 3.81 -3.58 1.20
C ASN A 58 3.16 -2.23 0.91
N GLY A 59 3.96 -1.17 0.95
CA GLY A 59 3.52 0.21 0.73
C GLY A 59 4.24 0.80 -0.47
N THR A 60 3.48 1.26 -1.46
CA THR A 60 4.02 1.95 -2.63
C THR A 60 3.48 3.37 -2.69
N PHE A 61 4.36 4.36 -2.58
CA PHE A 61 3.96 5.76 -2.72
C PHE A 61 3.54 6.05 -4.15
N THR A 62 2.41 6.75 -4.30
CA THR A 62 1.91 7.21 -5.59
C THR A 62 2.44 8.60 -5.91
N HIS A 63 2.18 9.08 -7.13
CA HIS A 63 2.50 10.47 -7.47
C HIS A 63 1.59 11.44 -6.71
N SER A 64 0.31 11.10 -6.56
CA SER A 64 -0.66 11.83 -5.72
C SER A 64 -0.51 11.51 -4.22
N ASP A 65 -1.38 12.07 -3.38
CA ASP A 65 -1.26 11.99 -1.93
C ASP A 65 -1.77 10.66 -1.34
N TYR A 66 -1.50 9.55 -2.03
CA TYR A 66 -1.87 8.22 -1.60
C TYR A 66 -0.65 7.30 -1.45
N LEU A 67 -0.76 6.40 -0.47
CA LEU A 67 0.05 5.20 -0.34
C LEU A 67 -0.81 4.01 -0.75
N ILE A 68 -0.37 3.23 -1.74
CA ILE A 68 -1.00 1.95 -2.09
C ILE A 68 -0.48 0.91 -1.11
N LEU A 69 -1.41 0.29 -0.38
CA LEU A 69 -1.13 -0.78 0.55
C LEU A 69 -1.54 -2.11 -0.10
N THR A 70 -0.57 -2.99 -0.31
CA THR A 70 -0.73 -4.26 -1.01
C THR A 70 -0.43 -5.42 -0.07
N PRO A 71 -1.42 -6.26 0.27
CA PRO A 71 -1.18 -7.47 1.02
C PRO A 71 -0.23 -8.39 0.26
N LEU A 72 0.75 -8.96 0.96
CA LEU A 72 1.69 -9.94 0.41
C LEU A 72 1.06 -11.33 0.31
N PHE A 73 0.00 -11.60 1.09
CA PHE A 73 -0.64 -12.90 1.15
C PHE A 73 -2.18 -12.79 1.03
N ASN A 74 -2.78 -13.78 0.37
CA ASN A 74 -4.23 -13.81 0.11
C ASN A 74 -5.07 -14.15 1.36
N ASN A 75 -4.44 -14.65 2.42
CA ASN A 75 -5.07 -15.00 3.69
C ASN A 75 -5.00 -13.88 4.73
N ASP A 76 -4.50 -12.71 4.35
CA ASP A 76 -4.50 -11.49 5.16
C ASP A 76 -5.93 -10.94 5.31
N ASP A 77 -6.13 -9.98 6.23
CA ASP A 77 -7.44 -9.41 6.56
C ASP A 77 -8.13 -8.79 5.34
N TRP A 78 -7.34 -8.32 4.37
CA TRP A 78 -7.85 -7.70 3.13
C TRP A 78 -7.99 -8.70 1.98
N LYS A 79 -7.78 -10.00 2.22
CA LYS A 79 -7.96 -11.09 1.25
C LYS A 79 -7.27 -10.85 -0.10
N GLY A 80 -6.04 -10.32 -0.06
CA GLY A 80 -5.24 -9.98 -1.25
C GLY A 80 -5.66 -8.70 -1.99
N LYS A 81 -6.67 -7.96 -1.51
CA LYS A 81 -7.10 -6.70 -2.14
C LYS A 81 -6.25 -5.53 -1.69
N GLN A 82 -5.90 -4.66 -2.65
CA GLN A 82 -5.19 -3.42 -2.36
C GLN A 82 -6.13 -2.37 -1.76
N LYS A 83 -5.56 -1.54 -0.86
CA LYS A 83 -6.21 -0.35 -0.31
C LYS A 83 -5.36 0.88 -0.59
N LEU A 84 -6.01 2.04 -0.58
CA LEU A 84 -5.32 3.33 -0.56
C LEU A 84 -5.36 3.90 0.85
N PHE A 85 -4.26 4.54 1.24
CA PHE A 85 -4.22 5.38 2.43
C PHE A 85 -3.94 6.82 1.99
N SER A 86 -4.85 7.75 2.31
CA SER A 86 -4.66 9.18 2.02
C SER A 86 -3.70 9.81 3.02
N LEU A 87 -2.61 10.39 2.52
CA LEU A 87 -1.62 11.09 3.34
C LEU A 87 -2.20 12.36 4.00
N ASN A 88 -3.19 12.99 3.36
CA ASN A 88 -3.83 14.21 3.83
C ASN A 88 -4.99 13.92 4.78
N LYS A 89 -5.92 13.04 4.36
CA LYS A 89 -7.13 12.71 5.15
C LYS A 89 -6.83 11.71 6.28
N ARG A 90 -5.74 10.95 6.17
CA ARG A 90 -5.35 9.86 7.10
C ARG A 90 -6.39 8.74 7.16
N GLU A 91 -7.03 8.49 6.04
CA GLU A 91 -8.13 7.54 5.91
C GLU A 91 -7.78 6.45 4.89
N TYR A 92 -8.37 5.28 5.12
CA TYR A 92 -8.36 4.19 4.16
C TYR A 92 -9.47 4.36 3.13
N THR A 93 -9.16 4.04 1.88
CA THR A 93 -10.14 3.98 0.80
C THR A 93 -9.99 2.65 0.07
N ASP A 94 -11.10 1.96 -0.14
CA ASP A 94 -11.13 0.76 -0.97
C ASP A 94 -11.02 1.13 -2.44
N VAL A 95 -10.23 0.37 -3.19
CA VAL A 95 -10.11 0.54 -4.63
C VAL A 95 -11.11 -0.37 -5.33
N ILE A 96 -12.08 0.22 -6.02
CA ILE A 96 -13.03 -0.51 -6.84
C ILE A 96 -12.56 -0.46 -8.29
N MET A 97 -12.01 -1.58 -8.77
CA MET A 97 -11.58 -1.69 -10.16
C MET A 97 -12.78 -1.76 -11.11
N PRO A 98 -12.67 -1.18 -12.32
CA PRO A 98 -13.70 -1.34 -13.34
C PRO A 98 -13.93 -2.80 -13.71
N ARG A 99 -15.11 -3.10 -14.26
CA ARG A 99 -15.46 -4.45 -14.71
C ARG A 99 -14.42 -4.96 -15.72
N GLY A 100 -13.94 -6.18 -15.50
CA GLY A 100 -12.88 -6.80 -16.31
C GLY A 100 -11.46 -6.58 -15.79
N MET A 101 -11.24 -5.62 -14.88
CA MET A 101 -9.91 -5.31 -14.32
C MET A 101 -9.71 -5.79 -12.88
N THR A 102 -10.60 -6.64 -12.36
CA THR A 102 -10.56 -7.11 -10.96
C THR A 102 -9.32 -7.93 -10.61
N LYS A 103 -8.63 -8.49 -11.60
CA LYS A 103 -7.35 -9.20 -11.43
C LYS A 103 -6.13 -8.29 -11.53
N HIS A 104 -6.29 -7.05 -12.00
CA HIS A 104 -5.18 -6.12 -12.11
C HIS A 104 -4.82 -5.57 -10.74
N SER A 105 -3.52 -5.37 -10.50
CA SER A 105 -3.03 -4.59 -9.36
C SER A 105 -2.88 -3.12 -9.75
N LEU A 106 -3.27 -2.23 -8.85
CA LEU A 106 -2.98 -0.81 -8.90
C LEU A 106 -1.49 -0.55 -8.66
N HIS A 107 -0.89 0.27 -9.51
CA HIS A 107 0.52 0.68 -9.42
C HIS A 107 0.68 2.19 -9.17
N ASN A 108 -0.24 3.02 -9.65
CA ASN A 108 -0.24 4.46 -9.40
C ASN A 108 -1.65 5.02 -9.58
N ILE A 109 -1.92 6.16 -8.94
CA ILE A 109 -3.16 6.92 -9.09
C ILE A 109 -2.84 8.41 -9.17
N CYS A 110 -3.57 9.11 -10.04
CA CYS A 110 -3.55 10.56 -10.15
C CYS A 110 -4.97 11.08 -10.43
N GLY A 111 -5.59 11.72 -9.43
CA GLY A 111 -7.02 12.02 -9.47
C GLY A 111 -7.82 10.73 -9.68
N GLU A 112 -8.68 10.71 -10.69
CA GLU A 112 -9.52 9.56 -11.03
C GLU A 112 -8.81 8.52 -11.93
N LEU A 113 -7.59 8.80 -12.40
CA LEU A 113 -6.87 7.93 -13.32
C LEU A 113 -5.93 6.98 -12.57
N CYS A 114 -6.03 5.70 -12.89
CA CYS A 114 -5.25 4.62 -12.31
C CYS A 114 -4.41 3.90 -13.35
N LEU A 115 -3.13 3.73 -13.02
CA LEU A 115 -2.24 2.82 -13.74
C LEU A 115 -2.30 1.46 -13.08
N THR A 116 -2.67 0.44 -13.83
CA THR A 116 -2.80 -0.93 -13.36
C THR A 116 -1.92 -1.88 -14.16
N ALA A 117 -1.61 -3.04 -13.59
CA ALA A 117 -0.95 -4.10 -14.33
C ALA A 117 -1.53 -5.47 -13.95
N LEU A 118 -1.52 -6.38 -14.91
CA LEU A 118 -1.81 -7.79 -14.71
C LEU A 118 -0.67 -8.60 -15.30
N TYR A 119 -0.13 -9.51 -14.49
CA TYR A 119 0.77 -10.55 -14.99
C TYR A 119 -0.02 -11.85 -15.10
N ASP A 120 -0.21 -12.33 -16.31
CA ASP A 120 -0.87 -13.61 -16.58
C ASP A 120 -0.06 -14.42 -17.60
N ARG A 121 0.31 -15.65 -17.23
CA ARG A 121 1.01 -16.62 -18.09
C ARG A 121 2.22 -16.06 -18.86
N GLY A 122 3.02 -15.21 -18.22
CA GLY A 122 4.23 -14.64 -18.80
C GLY A 122 4.02 -13.39 -19.65
N LEU A 123 2.77 -12.95 -19.81
CA LEU A 123 2.44 -11.65 -20.40
C LEU A 123 2.19 -10.62 -19.28
N LYS A 124 2.68 -9.40 -19.51
CA LYS A 124 2.37 -8.24 -18.68
C LYS A 124 1.42 -7.33 -19.44
N GLU A 125 0.21 -7.23 -18.96
CA GLU A 125 -0.76 -6.24 -19.42
C GLU A 125 -0.63 -4.99 -18.54
N ILE A 126 -0.63 -3.82 -19.18
CA ILE A 126 -0.64 -2.53 -18.49
C ILE A 126 -1.92 -1.82 -18.92
N GLY A 127 -2.70 -1.36 -17.94
CA GLY A 127 -3.96 -0.66 -18.17
C GLY A 127 -3.91 0.75 -17.61
N LEU A 128 -4.51 1.70 -18.32
CA LEU A 128 -4.91 2.99 -17.78
C LEU A 128 -6.43 2.98 -17.68
N CYS A 129 -6.97 3.17 -16.48
CA CYS A 129 -8.40 3.17 -16.27
C CYS A 129 -8.85 4.33 -15.38
N LYS A 130 -10.13 4.65 -15.46
CA LYS A 130 -10.78 5.59 -14.55
C LYS A 130 -11.47 4.80 -13.44
N ILE A 131 -11.29 5.21 -12.20
CA ILE A 131 -12.04 4.67 -11.07
C ILE A 131 -13.00 5.73 -10.52
N GLU A 132 -14.17 5.29 -10.11
CA GLU A 132 -15.19 6.16 -9.50
C GLU A 132 -15.02 6.16 -7.97
N GLY A 133 -15.29 7.30 -7.33
CA GLY A 133 -15.37 7.40 -5.87
C GLY A 133 -14.06 7.72 -5.14
N ILE A 134 -13.06 8.29 -5.82
CA ILE A 134 -11.86 8.84 -5.17
C ILE A 134 -11.89 10.36 -5.29
N GLU A 135 -12.47 11.01 -4.28
CA GLU A 135 -12.45 12.46 -4.04
C GLU A 135 -11.44 12.84 -2.95
#